data_AF-A0A9E1URA1-F1
#
_entry.id   AF-A0A9E1URA1-F1
#
_cell.length_a   1.000
_cell.length_b   1.000
_cell.length_c   1.000
_cell.angle_alpha   90.00
_cell.angle_beta   90.00
_cell.angle_gamma   90.00
#
_symmetry.space_group_name_H-M   'P 1'
#
loop_
_entity.id
_entity.type
_entity.pdbx_description
1 polymer ?
#
loop_
_entity_poly.entity_id
_entity_poly.type
_entity_poly.pdbx_seq_one_letter_code
_entity_poly.pdbx_strand_id
1 'polypeptide(L)'
;RSMAPSDSTKGDLALHLAGLLGAAALNARCSFAGWSLGERVQRWRGDAARLAAWEIPEFSAPRSPGESLLAEPPALRRNGMRVLISDLMWPGDPLPFLRRFADGAKLAIVLWVLSPEELAPPALGNARLVDMESGEEVEVRVDDRARAQYLEALGEYQALWREAARASGVQLAEVTGTPEGARQAVELLVRMGVLEAS
;
A
#
# COMPACT_ATOMS: atom_id res chain seq x y z
N ARG A 1 4.50 10.27 2.98
CA ARG A 1 4.05 11.23 1.92
C ARG A 1 3.97 10.62 0.51
N SER A 2 4.66 9.51 0.21
CA SER A 2 4.76 8.90 -1.13
C SER A 2 3.42 8.34 -1.69
N MET A 3 2.41 8.15 -0.84
CA MET A 3 1.04 7.78 -1.24
C MET A 3 0.07 8.98 -1.37
N ALA A 4 0.51 10.22 -1.16
CA ALA A 4 -0.39 11.38 -1.15
C ALA A 4 -1.10 11.54 -2.52
N PRO A 5 -2.42 11.78 -2.55
CA PRO A 5 -3.19 11.75 -3.80
C PRO A 5 -2.93 12.95 -4.72
N SER A 6 -2.39 14.06 -4.20
CA SER A 6 -2.34 15.32 -4.94
C SER A 6 -1.41 15.28 -6.16
N ASP A 7 -0.42 14.39 -6.19
CA ASP A 7 0.56 14.29 -7.29
C ASP A 7 1.13 12.87 -7.54
N SER A 8 0.62 11.82 -6.85
CA SER A 8 1.16 10.45 -7.00
C SER A 8 0.16 9.49 -7.65
N THR A 9 0.58 8.87 -8.75
CA THR A 9 -0.17 7.78 -9.41
C THR A 9 -0.47 6.60 -8.47
N LYS A 10 0.33 6.47 -7.40
CA LYS A 10 0.16 5.46 -6.35
C LYS A 10 -1.05 5.73 -5.45
N GLY A 11 -1.22 6.98 -5.02
CA GLY A 11 -2.38 7.41 -4.22
C GLY A 11 -3.68 7.20 -4.97
N ASP A 12 -3.73 7.62 -6.24
CA ASP A 12 -4.90 7.43 -7.11
C ASP A 12 -5.24 5.95 -7.30
N LEU A 13 -4.24 5.11 -7.58
CA LEU A 13 -4.45 3.67 -7.71
C LEU A 13 -4.97 3.07 -6.40
N ALA A 14 -4.43 3.48 -5.25
CA ALA A 14 -4.90 2.97 -3.97
C ALA A 14 -6.36 3.33 -3.68
N LEU A 15 -6.76 4.56 -3.98
CA LEU A 15 -8.15 5.00 -3.84
C LEU A 15 -9.08 4.29 -4.83
N HIS A 16 -8.65 4.11 -6.08
CA HIS A 16 -9.39 3.38 -7.09
C HIS A 16 -9.66 1.93 -6.65
N LEU A 17 -8.62 1.22 -6.20
CA LEU A 17 -8.74 -0.16 -5.71
C LEU A 17 -9.59 -0.26 -4.44
N ALA A 18 -9.45 0.67 -3.49
CA ALA A 18 -10.28 0.71 -2.30
C ALA A 18 -11.77 0.93 -2.65
N GLY A 19 -12.06 1.84 -3.59
CA GLY A 19 -13.40 2.07 -4.11
C GLY A 19 -13.97 0.85 -4.82
N LEU A 20 -13.18 0.18 -5.66
CA LEU A 20 -13.57 -1.05 -6.35
C LEU A 20 -13.94 -2.17 -5.35
N LEU A 21 -13.09 -2.40 -4.35
CA LEU A 21 -13.35 -3.40 -3.30
C LEU A 21 -14.60 -3.07 -2.49
N GLY A 22 -14.80 -1.79 -2.17
CA GLY A 22 -16.02 -1.32 -1.52
C GLY A 22 -17.28 -1.57 -2.37
N ALA A 23 -17.21 -1.30 -3.67
CA ALA A 23 -18.32 -1.52 -4.60
C ALA A 23 -18.63 -3.02 -4.74
N ALA A 24 -17.60 -3.86 -4.83
CA ALA A 24 -17.75 -5.30 -4.86
C ALA A 24 -18.39 -5.83 -3.56
N ALA A 25 -17.97 -5.33 -2.39
CA ALA A 25 -18.58 -5.69 -1.12
C ALA A 25 -20.07 -5.29 -1.07
N LEU A 26 -20.44 -4.11 -1.58
CA LEU A 26 -21.84 -3.68 -1.67
C LEU A 26 -22.65 -4.61 -2.58
N ASN A 27 -22.14 -4.93 -3.76
CA ASN A 27 -22.79 -5.82 -4.72
C ASN A 27 -22.99 -7.23 -4.13
N ALA A 28 -22.01 -7.73 -3.37
CA ALA A 28 -22.07 -9.00 -2.66
C ALA A 28 -22.92 -8.96 -1.38
N ARG A 29 -23.45 -7.78 -0.99
CA ARG A 29 -24.15 -7.54 0.29
C ARG A 29 -23.31 -7.88 1.52
N CYS A 30 -22.01 -7.66 1.44
CA CYS A 30 -21.07 -7.79 2.54
C CYS A 30 -20.89 -6.46 3.29
N SER A 31 -20.78 -6.52 4.62
CA SER A 31 -20.35 -5.36 5.40
C SER A 31 -18.85 -5.12 5.23
N PHE A 32 -18.44 -3.86 5.08
CA PHE A 32 -17.03 -3.47 5.00
C PHE A 32 -16.79 -2.16 5.74
N ALA A 33 -15.52 -1.83 5.96
CA ALA A 33 -15.10 -0.57 6.58
C ALA A 33 -13.73 -0.16 6.03
N GLY A 34 -13.58 1.12 5.73
CA GLY A 34 -12.31 1.73 5.34
C GLY A 34 -11.53 2.20 6.57
N TRP A 35 -10.20 2.06 6.51
CA TRP A 35 -9.28 2.50 7.55
C TRP A 35 -8.06 3.13 6.91
N SER A 36 -7.52 4.16 7.54
CA SER A 36 -6.19 4.69 7.25
C SER A 36 -5.23 4.33 8.38
N LEU A 37 -3.99 4.05 7.97
CA LEU A 37 -2.88 3.84 8.87
C LEU A 37 -1.88 4.97 8.63
N GLY A 38 -1.76 5.85 9.62
CA GLY A 38 -0.82 6.97 9.63
C GLY A 38 -0.28 7.15 11.04
N GLU A 39 -0.34 8.37 11.60
CA GLU A 39 0.02 8.59 13.01
C GLU A 39 -0.84 7.84 14.01
N ARG A 40 -2.08 7.58 13.62
CA ARG A 40 -3.06 6.82 14.36
C ARG A 40 -3.80 5.96 13.35
N VAL A 41 -4.36 4.86 13.83
CA VAL A 41 -5.31 4.10 13.03
C VAL A 41 -6.67 4.79 13.10
N GLN A 42 -7.19 5.20 11.94
CA GLN A 42 -8.46 5.92 11.87
C GLN A 42 -9.41 5.20 10.94
N ARG A 43 -10.65 5.03 11.40
CA ARG A 43 -11.74 4.54 10.55
C ARG A 43 -12.25 5.69 9.69
N TRP A 44 -12.41 5.45 8.40
CA TRP A 44 -13.03 6.44 7.51
C TRP A 44 -14.48 6.68 7.94
N ARG A 45 -14.88 7.95 7.92
CA ARG A 45 -16.24 8.39 8.26
C ARG A 45 -17.08 8.47 6.99
N GLY A 46 -18.39 8.26 7.13
CA GLY A 46 -19.35 8.31 6.03
C GLY A 46 -20.25 7.09 5.96
N ASP A 47 -21.24 7.15 5.08
CA ASP A 47 -22.13 6.03 4.79
C ASP A 47 -21.39 4.98 3.95
N ALA A 48 -21.22 3.77 4.49
CA ALA A 48 -20.59 2.67 3.77
C ALA A 48 -21.35 2.30 2.48
N ALA A 49 -22.65 2.57 2.40
CA ALA A 49 -23.43 2.37 1.18
C ALA A 49 -23.18 3.45 0.11
N ARG A 50 -22.49 4.54 0.45
CA ARG A 50 -22.15 5.65 -0.45
C ARG A 50 -20.65 5.93 -0.38
N LEU A 51 -19.86 5.16 -1.12
CA LEU A 51 -18.40 5.27 -1.16
C LEU A 51 -17.91 6.70 -1.43
N ALA A 52 -18.63 7.46 -2.27
CA ALA A 52 -18.31 8.86 -2.57
C ALA A 52 -18.47 9.81 -1.36
N ALA A 53 -19.16 9.40 -0.31
CA ALA A 53 -19.35 10.16 0.92
C ALA A 53 -18.30 9.84 2.00
N TRP A 54 -17.27 9.05 1.66
CA TRP A 54 -16.21 8.73 2.60
C TRP A 54 -15.21 9.89 2.74
N GLU A 55 -14.98 10.30 3.98
CA GLU A 55 -13.91 11.22 4.33
C GLU A 55 -12.58 10.45 4.34
N ILE A 56 -11.90 10.47 3.20
CA ILE A 56 -10.61 9.81 3.01
C ILE A 56 -9.51 10.78 3.46
N PRO A 57 -8.69 10.43 4.47
CA PRO A 57 -7.63 11.30 4.94
C PRO A 57 -6.48 11.35 3.93
N GLU A 58 -5.74 12.46 3.96
CA GLU A 58 -4.50 12.59 3.19
C GLU A 58 -3.46 11.58 3.67
N PHE A 59 -2.79 10.91 2.73
CA PHE A 59 -1.69 9.96 3.02
C PHE A 59 -0.37 10.68 3.35
N SER A 60 -0.43 11.63 4.28
CA SER A 60 0.66 12.57 4.61
C SER A 60 1.32 12.32 5.97
N ALA A 61 0.92 11.25 6.68
CA ALA A 61 1.40 10.97 8.03
C ALA A 61 2.94 10.79 8.12
N PRO A 62 3.59 11.37 9.16
CA PRO A 62 5.03 11.26 9.38
C PRO A 62 5.46 10.00 10.15
N ARG A 63 4.56 9.36 10.91
CA ARG A 63 4.86 8.12 11.65
C ARG A 63 4.70 6.88 10.78
N SER A 64 5.54 5.88 11.03
CA SER A 64 5.46 4.57 10.37
C SER A 64 4.09 3.92 10.62
N PRO A 65 3.34 3.56 9.55
CA PRO A 65 2.08 2.82 9.68
C PRO A 65 2.21 1.51 10.49
N GLY A 66 3.41 0.91 10.46
CA GLY A 66 3.72 -0.30 11.21
C GLY A 66 3.62 -0.12 12.73
N GLU A 67 4.21 0.97 13.24
CA GLU A 67 4.21 1.28 14.67
C GLU A 67 2.79 1.58 15.17
N SER A 68 2.04 2.38 14.41
CA SER A 68 0.67 2.77 14.78
C SER A 68 -0.28 1.58 14.82
N LEU A 69 -0.17 0.61 13.88
CA LEU A 69 -0.95 -0.63 13.92
C LEU A 69 -0.65 -1.44 15.18
N LEU A 70 0.63 -1.56 15.55
CA LEU A 70 1.05 -2.38 16.68
C LEU A 70 0.63 -1.75 18.01
N ALA A 71 0.72 -0.43 18.14
CA ALA A 71 0.32 0.30 19.33
C ALA A 71 -1.22 0.36 19.50
N GLU A 72 -1.93 0.73 18.44
CA GLU A 72 -3.38 0.96 18.47
C GLU A 72 -4.07 0.25 17.30
N PRO A 73 -4.20 -1.08 17.36
CA PRO A 73 -4.74 -1.87 16.27
C PRO A 73 -6.23 -1.57 16.04
N PRO A 74 -6.68 -1.50 14.77
CA PRO A 74 -8.09 -1.32 14.47
C PRO A 74 -8.92 -2.50 14.95
N ALA A 75 -10.17 -2.25 15.30
CA ALA A 75 -11.14 -3.29 15.62
C ALA A 75 -11.60 -4.04 14.35
N LEU A 76 -10.69 -4.83 13.76
CA LEU A 76 -10.95 -5.63 12.58
C LEU A 76 -11.84 -6.82 12.93
N ARG A 77 -12.84 -7.10 12.08
CA ARG A 77 -13.70 -8.26 12.27
C ARG A 77 -12.89 -9.56 12.16
N ARG A 78 -13.20 -10.52 13.04
CA ARG A 78 -12.72 -11.90 12.92
C ARG A 78 -13.37 -12.59 11.72
N ASN A 79 -12.66 -13.55 11.13
CA ASN A 79 -13.06 -14.32 9.95
C ASN A 79 -13.47 -13.45 8.74
N GLY A 80 -13.03 -12.18 8.70
CA GLY A 80 -13.22 -11.28 7.58
C GLY A 80 -12.04 -11.31 6.61
N MET A 81 -12.26 -10.77 5.42
CA MET A 81 -11.17 -10.45 4.49
C MET A 81 -10.55 -9.11 4.85
N ARG A 82 -9.23 -8.99 4.71
CA ARG A 82 -8.47 -7.76 4.96
C ARG A 82 -7.60 -7.49 3.76
N VAL A 83 -7.64 -6.26 3.25
CA VAL A 83 -6.78 -5.80 2.16
C VAL A 83 -6.08 -4.53 2.63
N LEU A 84 -4.75 -4.57 2.65
CA LEU A 84 -3.89 -3.40 2.85
C LEU A 84 -3.43 -2.93 1.47
N ILE A 85 -3.49 -1.63 1.22
CA ILE A 85 -2.97 -1.01 -0.01
C ILE A 85 -1.97 0.05 0.41
N SER A 86 -0.71 -0.10 0.02
CA SER A 86 0.37 0.72 0.54
C SER A 86 1.64 0.61 -0.30
N ASP A 87 2.49 1.62 -0.27
CA ASP A 87 3.85 1.59 -0.79
C ASP A 87 4.83 0.79 0.09
N LEU A 88 4.43 0.38 1.30
CA LEU A 88 5.26 -0.36 2.27
C LEU A 88 6.62 0.30 2.58
N MET A 89 6.80 1.59 2.27
CA MET A 89 8.08 2.28 2.39
C MET A 89 8.25 2.90 3.78
N TRP A 90 8.35 2.06 4.81
CA TRP A 90 8.72 2.49 6.16
C TRP A 90 9.78 1.57 6.78
N PRO A 91 10.63 2.10 7.68
CA PRO A 91 11.59 1.28 8.39
C PRO A 91 10.90 0.33 9.37
N GLY A 92 11.46 -0.87 9.53
CA GLY A 92 11.04 -1.83 10.55
C GLY A 92 10.98 -3.28 10.06
N ASP A 93 10.88 -4.21 11.00
CA ASP A 93 10.62 -5.63 10.70
C ASP A 93 9.15 -5.79 10.24
N PRO A 94 8.89 -6.31 9.03
CA PRO A 94 7.52 -6.52 8.55
C PRO A 94 6.78 -7.64 9.29
N LEU A 95 7.48 -8.58 9.93
CA LEU A 95 6.87 -9.79 10.47
C LEU A 95 5.87 -9.50 11.62
N PRO A 96 6.17 -8.69 12.65
CA PRO A 96 5.19 -8.33 13.68
C PRO A 96 3.97 -7.63 13.11
N PHE A 97 4.17 -6.71 12.16
CA PHE A 97 3.10 -5.98 11.49
C PHE A 97 2.17 -6.94 10.72
N LEU A 98 2.73 -7.81 9.88
CA LEU A 98 1.96 -8.74 9.06
C LEU A 98 1.23 -9.79 9.91
N ARG A 99 1.85 -10.30 10.97
CA ARG A 99 1.18 -11.18 11.95
C ARG A 99 0.01 -10.47 12.60
N ARG A 100 0.18 -9.22 13.03
CA ARG A 100 -0.90 -8.45 13.64
C ARG A 100 -2.02 -8.15 12.64
N PHE A 101 -1.66 -7.81 11.40
CA PHE A 101 -2.61 -7.55 10.32
C PHE A 101 -3.41 -8.81 9.93
N ALA A 102 -2.79 -9.99 9.94
CA ALA A 102 -3.43 -11.26 9.61
C ALA A 102 -4.24 -11.87 10.76
N ASP A 103 -3.98 -11.47 12.01
CA ASP A 103 -4.55 -12.10 13.21
C ASP A 103 -6.09 -12.19 13.18
N GLY A 104 -6.60 -13.42 13.08
CA GLY A 104 -8.04 -13.70 13.02
C GLY A 104 -8.72 -13.34 11.70
N ALA A 105 -7.99 -13.04 10.64
CA ALA A 105 -8.53 -12.88 9.29
C ALA A 105 -8.87 -14.25 8.67
N LYS A 106 -9.89 -14.30 7.81
CA LYS A 106 -10.10 -15.45 6.92
C LYS A 106 -9.14 -15.39 5.72
N LEU A 107 -8.85 -14.19 5.26
CA LEU A 107 -7.92 -13.90 4.18
C LEU A 107 -7.29 -12.53 4.43
N ALA A 108 -5.97 -12.44 4.32
CA ALA A 108 -5.22 -11.19 4.45
C ALA A 108 -4.36 -10.98 3.20
N ILE A 109 -4.54 -9.83 2.56
CA ILE A 109 -3.85 -9.46 1.32
C ILE A 109 -3.19 -8.10 1.51
N VAL A 110 -2.00 -7.96 0.94
CA VAL A 110 -1.28 -6.70 0.83
C VAL A 110 -1.03 -6.43 -0.65
N LEU A 111 -1.51 -5.29 -1.11
CA LEU A 111 -1.20 -4.73 -2.42
C LEU A 111 -0.10 -3.69 -2.24
N TRP A 112 1.12 -4.05 -2.63
CA TRP A 112 2.28 -3.19 -2.58
C TRP A 112 2.34 -2.31 -3.82
N VAL A 113 1.99 -1.04 -3.67
CA VAL A 113 1.93 -0.07 -4.77
C VAL A 113 3.30 0.57 -5.01
N LEU A 114 3.87 0.32 -6.18
CA LEU A 114 5.16 0.87 -6.62
C LEU A 114 4.98 1.80 -7.82
N SER A 115 5.81 2.83 -7.95
CA SER A 115 5.82 3.69 -9.13
C SER A 115 6.72 3.07 -10.22
N PRO A 116 6.48 3.38 -11.51
CA PRO A 116 7.39 2.98 -12.58
C PRO A 116 8.84 3.44 -12.36
N GLU A 117 9.01 4.64 -11.78
CA GLU A 117 10.30 5.25 -11.50
C GLU A 117 11.04 4.54 -10.35
N GLU A 118 10.32 3.98 -9.37
CA GLU A 118 10.92 3.12 -8.34
C GLU A 118 11.42 1.80 -8.93
N LEU A 119 10.70 1.22 -9.89
CA LEU A 119 11.09 -0.04 -10.53
C LEU A 119 12.18 0.14 -11.60
N ALA A 120 12.18 1.29 -12.27
CA ALA A 120 13.13 1.64 -13.31
C ALA A 120 13.56 3.11 -13.16
N PRO A 121 14.46 3.42 -12.21
CA PRO A 121 14.97 4.77 -12.03
C PRO A 121 15.60 5.27 -13.34
N PRO A 122 15.33 6.51 -13.76
CA PRO A 122 15.88 7.07 -14.99
C PRO A 122 17.41 7.15 -14.90
N ALA A 123 18.08 6.91 -16.02
CA ALA A 123 19.54 6.94 -16.10
C ALA A 123 20.05 8.35 -16.43
N LEU A 124 19.99 9.33 -15.51
CA LEU A 124 20.40 10.70 -15.86
C LEU A 124 21.02 11.55 -14.72
N GLY A 125 22.31 11.88 -14.92
CA GLY A 125 22.92 13.20 -14.65
C GLY A 125 22.96 13.72 -13.21
N ASN A 126 23.24 15.03 -13.05
CA ASN A 126 22.98 15.74 -11.79
C ASN A 126 21.47 15.75 -11.59
N ALA A 127 20.96 14.90 -10.69
CA ALA A 127 19.57 14.92 -10.28
C ALA A 127 19.45 15.81 -9.04
N ARG A 128 18.46 16.69 -9.01
CA ARG A 128 18.06 17.33 -7.76
C ARG A 128 17.08 16.40 -7.07
N LEU A 129 17.52 15.74 -6.01
CA LEU A 129 16.65 15.03 -5.11
C LEU A 129 16.19 16.02 -4.06
N VAL A 130 14.88 16.29 -4.01
CA VAL A 130 14.29 16.99 -2.87
C VAL A 130 14.09 15.94 -1.79
N ASP A 131 14.80 16.10 -0.67
CA ASP A 131 14.52 15.30 0.52
C ASP A 131 13.08 15.60 0.98
N MET A 132 12.22 14.58 0.94
CA MET A 132 10.78 14.73 1.23
C MET A 132 10.47 14.91 2.73
N GLU A 133 11.45 14.62 3.61
CA GLU A 133 11.38 14.81 5.06
C GLU A 133 11.88 16.19 5.48
N SER A 134 12.99 16.67 4.91
CA SER A 134 13.62 17.95 5.29
C SER A 134 13.30 19.13 4.37
N GLY A 135 12.89 18.87 3.13
CA GLY A 135 12.68 19.87 2.08
C GLY A 135 13.99 20.38 1.45
N GLU A 136 15.12 19.78 1.76
CA GLU A 136 16.43 20.17 1.26
C GLU A 136 16.65 19.64 -0.17
N GLU A 137 17.03 20.53 -1.10
CA GLU A 137 17.44 20.11 -2.44
C GLU A 137 18.88 19.58 -2.39
N VAL A 138 19.03 18.25 -2.45
CA VAL A 138 20.34 17.61 -2.58
C VAL A 138 20.61 17.36 -4.05
N GLU A 139 21.66 17.98 -4.59
CA GLU A 139 22.15 17.66 -5.93
C GLU A 139 22.92 16.33 -5.86
N VAL A 140 22.25 15.24 -6.23
CA VAL A 140 22.82 13.90 -6.26
C VAL A 140 23.15 13.54 -7.70
N ARG A 141 24.41 13.17 -7.94
CA ARG A 141 24.80 12.58 -9.22
C ARG A 141 24.31 11.14 -9.23
N VAL A 142 23.23 10.86 -9.97
CA VAL A 142 22.76 9.49 -10.16
C VAL A 142 23.59 8.89 -11.28
N ASP A 143 24.65 8.18 -10.90
CA ASP A 143 25.43 7.35 -11.82
C ASP A 143 24.87 5.91 -11.85
N ASP A 144 25.37 5.10 -12.80
CA ASP A 144 24.93 3.72 -12.95
C ASP A 144 25.16 2.87 -11.69
N ARG A 145 26.18 3.24 -10.88
CA ARG A 145 26.48 2.56 -9.62
C ARG A 145 25.41 2.86 -8.57
N ALA A 146 25.03 4.13 -8.39
CA ALA A 146 23.96 4.52 -7.47
C ALA A 146 22.63 3.85 -7.84
N ARG A 147 22.32 3.80 -9.15
CA ARG A 147 21.13 3.10 -9.66
C ARG A 147 21.17 1.60 -9.36
N ALA A 148 22.31 0.95 -9.58
CA ALA A 148 22.47 -0.48 -9.28
C ALA A 148 22.31 -0.75 -7.78
N GLN A 149 22.92 0.06 -6.92
CA GLN A 149 22.80 -0.05 -5.46
C GLN A 149 21.37 0.14 -4.97
N TYR A 150 20.64 1.12 -5.52
CA TYR A 150 19.24 1.32 -5.19
C TYR A 150 18.37 0.12 -5.58
N LEU A 151 18.55 -0.42 -6.79
CA LEU A 151 17.78 -1.58 -7.26
C LEU A 151 18.12 -2.86 -6.47
N GLU A 152 19.37 -3.03 -6.06
CA GLU A 152 19.80 -4.12 -5.16
C GLU A 152 19.12 -3.99 -3.79
N ALA A 153 19.19 -2.81 -3.16
CA ALA A 153 18.55 -2.55 -1.87
C ALA A 153 17.03 -2.72 -1.94
N LEU A 154 16.37 -2.26 -3.02
CA LEU A 154 14.95 -2.47 -3.25
C LEU A 154 14.64 -3.97 -3.36
N GLY A 155 15.45 -4.73 -4.10
CA GLY A 155 15.30 -6.18 -4.24
C GLY A 155 15.41 -6.93 -2.91
N GLU A 156 16.39 -6.57 -2.08
CA GLU A 156 16.55 -7.12 -0.72
C GLU A 156 15.35 -6.77 0.17
N TYR A 157 14.89 -5.52 0.12
CA TYR A 157 13.72 -5.06 0.86
C TYR A 157 12.45 -5.80 0.44
N GLN A 158 12.26 -6.01 -0.87
CA GLN A 158 11.17 -6.81 -1.38
C GLN A 158 11.24 -8.28 -0.93
N ALA A 159 12.43 -8.87 -0.94
CA ALA A 159 12.63 -10.24 -0.47
C ALA A 159 12.25 -10.39 1.02
N LEU A 160 12.66 -9.44 1.86
CA LEU A 160 12.30 -9.38 3.27
C LEU A 160 10.78 -9.38 3.48
N TRP A 161 10.06 -8.51 2.77
CA TRP A 161 8.60 -8.42 2.86
C TRP A 161 7.89 -9.66 2.34
N ARG A 162 8.35 -10.23 1.21
CA ARG A 162 7.79 -11.48 0.66
C ARG A 162 7.95 -12.64 1.64
N GLU A 163 9.11 -12.75 2.29
CA GLU A 163 9.36 -13.81 3.27
C GLU A 163 8.48 -13.65 4.51
N ALA A 164 8.38 -12.43 5.05
CA ALA A 164 7.52 -12.16 6.20
C ALA A 164 6.02 -12.37 5.88
N ALA A 165 5.58 -12.06 4.66
CA ALA A 165 4.23 -12.33 4.20
C ALA A 165 3.92 -13.84 4.17
N ARG A 166 4.82 -14.65 3.60
CA ARG A 166 4.70 -16.12 3.63
C ARG A 166 4.64 -16.64 5.07
N ALA A 167 5.56 -16.19 5.92
CA ALA A 167 5.62 -16.60 7.33
C ALA A 167 4.37 -16.20 8.16
N SER A 168 3.61 -15.22 7.67
CA SER A 168 2.39 -14.72 8.32
C SER A 168 1.09 -15.20 7.66
N GLY A 169 1.16 -15.99 6.58
CA GLY A 169 -0.01 -16.41 5.81
C GLY A 169 -0.69 -15.25 5.06
N VAL A 170 0.04 -14.18 4.77
CA VAL A 170 -0.44 -13.01 4.03
C VAL A 170 -0.09 -13.16 2.56
N GLN A 171 -1.07 -12.90 1.68
CA GLN A 171 -0.81 -12.81 0.24
C GLN A 171 -0.27 -11.42 -0.09
N LEU A 172 0.96 -11.34 -0.56
CA LEU A 172 1.58 -10.10 -1.00
C LEU A 172 1.63 -10.06 -2.53
N ALA A 173 1.11 -8.99 -3.12
CA ALA A 173 1.19 -8.72 -4.54
C ALA A 173 1.71 -7.30 -4.79
N GLU A 174 2.69 -7.19 -5.67
CA GLU A 174 3.18 -5.90 -6.16
C GLU A 174 2.31 -5.41 -7.30
N VAL A 175 1.95 -4.13 -7.28
CA VAL A 175 1.15 -3.46 -8.30
C VAL A 175 1.81 -2.16 -8.68
N THR A 176 1.85 -1.86 -9.98
CA THR A 176 2.46 -0.61 -10.46
C THR A 176 1.41 0.50 -10.57
N GLY A 177 1.73 1.70 -10.11
CA GLY A 177 0.91 2.92 -10.20
C GLY A 177 0.73 3.42 -11.64
N THR A 178 0.08 2.62 -12.48
CA THR A 178 -0.25 2.91 -13.89
C THR A 178 -1.63 2.36 -14.23
N PRO A 179 -2.28 2.82 -15.32
CA PRO A 179 -3.55 2.24 -15.76
C PRO A 179 -3.49 0.74 -16.08
N GLU A 180 -2.34 0.26 -16.56
CA GLU A 180 -2.09 -1.17 -16.79
C GLU A 180 -1.95 -1.93 -15.47
N GLY A 181 -1.17 -1.39 -14.53
CA GLY A 181 -1.05 -1.99 -13.19
C GLY A 181 -2.39 -2.03 -12.45
N ALA A 182 -3.30 -1.08 -12.68
CA ALA A 182 -4.67 -1.13 -12.18
C ALA A 182 -5.43 -2.35 -12.71
N ARG A 183 -5.36 -2.62 -14.02
CA ARG A 183 -6.00 -3.81 -14.63
C ARG A 183 -5.41 -5.10 -14.05
N GLN A 184 -4.09 -5.19 -13.96
CA GLN A 184 -3.39 -6.35 -13.41
C GLN A 184 -3.76 -6.59 -11.94
N ALA A 185 -3.91 -5.53 -11.15
CA ALA A 185 -4.37 -5.63 -9.76
C ALA A 185 -5.78 -6.25 -9.68
N VAL A 186 -6.70 -5.87 -10.57
CA VAL A 186 -8.05 -6.47 -10.63
C VAL A 186 -7.98 -7.95 -10.99
N GLU A 187 -7.21 -8.32 -12.00
CA GLU A 187 -7.03 -9.73 -12.41
C GLU A 187 -6.43 -10.57 -11.27
N LEU A 188 -5.46 -10.01 -10.53
CA LEU A 188 -4.90 -10.66 -9.35
C LEU A 188 -5.94 -10.86 -8.27
N LEU A 189 -6.75 -9.83 -7.96
CA LEU A 189 -7.83 -9.94 -6.97
C LEU A 189 -8.87 -10.98 -7.37
N VAL A 190 -9.19 -11.12 -8.67
CA VAL A 190 -10.06 -12.20 -9.18
C VAL A 190 -9.42 -13.56 -8.96
N ARG A 191 -8.13 -13.73 -9.33
CA ARG A 191 -7.40 -14.99 -9.13
C ARG A 191 -7.25 -15.38 -7.65
N MET A 192 -7.17 -14.40 -6.76
CA MET A 192 -7.13 -14.60 -5.31
C MET A 192 -8.52 -14.90 -4.70
N GLY A 193 -9.59 -14.86 -5.50
CA GLY A 193 -10.97 -15.09 -5.04
C GLY A 193 -11.54 -13.95 -4.21
N VAL A 194 -10.98 -12.74 -4.35
CA VAL A 194 -11.45 -11.52 -3.69
C VAL A 194 -12.57 -10.88 -4.49
N LEU A 195 -12.43 -10.89 -5.81
CA LEU A 195 -13.42 -10.40 -6.76
C LEU A 195 -13.90 -11.58 -7.61
N GLU A 196 -15.11 -11.49 -8.13
CA GLU A 196 -15.62 -12.40 -9.15
C GLU A 196 -15.56 -11.70 -10.51
N ALA A 197 -15.18 -12.45 -11.55
CA ALA A 197 -15.29 -11.95 -12.92
C ALA A 197 -16.77 -11.92 -13.31
N SER A 198 -17.27 -10.74 -13.69
CA SER A 198 -18.61 -10.52 -14.22
C SER A 198 -18.69 -10.79 -15.72
#